data_AF-A0A968URB4-F1
#
_entry.id   AF-A0A968URB4-F1
#
_cell.length_a   1.000
_cell.length_b   1.000
_cell.length_c   1.000
_cell.angle_alpha   90.00
_cell.angle_beta   90.00
_cell.angle_gamma   90.00
#
_symmetry.space_group_name_H-M   'P 1'
#
loop_
_entity.id
_entity.type
_entity.pdbx_description
1 polymer ?
#
loop_
_entity_poly.entity_id
_entity_poly.type
_entity_poly.pdbx_seq_one_letter_code
_entity_poly.pdbx_strand_id
1 'polypeptide(L)'
;MKTKHSGSKSRSSDKSQAIAFIDPAISDSQTIADSLPANIQTVFLDPAADGIEQITNALGGNKYSAIHIISHGNTGSIQLGTAQLNAATLQTKYREMLQKWRANLTPEADILLYGCNVAENTEFIDNLSQITGADIAASNNKTGSNKLGGDWDLEYRSGSIETAVPIAIDTQKNYSSVLATFTVPAGDTSNTGTGTTGGLVWAINQANATPEPDTIVLGGGTYSFATVNNWWYGPNALPAIASDITIEGNGANLTRSRDDRLRLFYVGAIDPNYHSPGAGSLTLRNLTLQNGLALGGTSFLGGGGAGMGGAIFNQGNTHPGKRHPDGQQSPRRQQHRTSARSNGGTQQGRRWHRPRRQQ
;
A
#
# COMPACT_ATOMS: atom_id res chain seq x y z
N MET A 1 12.44 32.09 66.05
CA MET A 1 11.32 31.83 65.11
C MET A 1 11.52 32.66 63.85
N LYS A 2 11.94 32.04 62.74
CA LYS A 2 11.96 32.66 61.40
C LYS A 2 11.24 31.70 60.46
N THR A 3 10.00 32.03 60.11
CA THR A 3 9.18 31.27 59.17
C THR A 3 9.58 31.64 57.74
N LYS A 4 10.12 30.67 56.99
CA LYS A 4 10.30 30.78 55.53
C LYS A 4 8.95 30.52 54.86
N HIS A 5 8.43 31.50 54.13
CA HIS A 5 7.39 31.26 53.13
C HIS A 5 8.04 30.65 51.89
N SER A 6 7.82 29.35 51.69
CA SER A 6 8.10 28.67 50.42
C SER A 6 6.92 28.92 49.49
N GLY A 7 7.11 29.79 48.50
CA GLY A 7 6.14 29.97 47.42
C GLY A 7 6.10 28.71 46.56
N SER A 8 4.97 28.01 46.56
CA SER A 8 4.69 26.98 45.55
C SER A 8 4.59 27.67 44.19
N LYS A 9 5.63 27.56 43.38
CA LYS A 9 5.49 27.75 41.93
C LYS A 9 4.49 26.71 41.45
N SER A 10 3.27 27.16 41.15
CA SER A 10 2.36 26.47 40.24
C SER A 10 3.18 26.10 39.00
N ARG A 11 3.41 24.80 38.80
CA ARG A 11 3.80 24.29 37.48
C ARG A 11 2.62 24.62 36.59
N SER A 12 2.84 25.44 35.58
CA SER A 12 1.89 25.62 34.49
C SER A 12 1.50 24.23 34.01
N SER A 13 0.21 23.93 34.00
CA SER A 13 -0.34 22.80 33.28
C SER A 13 -0.06 23.04 31.79
N ASP A 14 1.10 22.59 31.30
CA ASP A 14 1.22 22.31 29.87
C ASP A 14 0.09 21.32 29.58
N LYS A 15 -0.95 21.80 28.88
CA LYS A 15 -2.02 20.93 28.42
C LYS A 15 -1.34 19.87 27.56
N SER A 16 -1.32 18.64 28.03
CA SER A 16 -0.82 17.47 27.33
C SER A 16 -1.57 17.36 25.99
N GLN A 17 -0.93 17.75 24.89
CA GLN A 17 -1.55 17.74 23.56
C GLN A 17 -1.34 16.35 22.95
N ALA A 18 -2.43 15.75 22.49
CA ALA A 18 -2.41 14.48 21.77
C ALA A 18 -2.77 14.72 20.30
N ILE A 19 -2.17 13.94 19.41
CA ILE A 19 -2.42 13.99 17.97
C ILE A 19 -2.58 12.57 17.42
N ALA A 20 -3.54 12.38 16.53
CA ALA A 20 -3.79 11.14 15.82
C ALA A 20 -3.57 11.34 14.32
N PHE A 21 -2.76 10.46 13.73
CA PHE A 21 -2.57 10.34 12.30
C PHE A 21 -3.30 9.11 11.81
N ILE A 22 -4.16 9.28 10.81
CA ILE A 22 -4.96 8.20 10.23
C ILE A 22 -4.58 8.08 8.76
N ASP A 23 -4.09 6.90 8.36
CA ASP A 23 -3.97 6.57 6.95
C ASP A 23 -5.35 6.24 6.38
N PRO A 24 -5.88 7.00 5.41
CA PRO A 24 -7.22 6.77 4.89
C PRO A 24 -7.35 5.47 4.09
N ALA A 25 -6.25 4.77 3.80
CA ALA A 25 -6.28 3.45 3.15
C ALA A 25 -6.93 2.36 4.03
N ILE A 26 -6.99 2.54 5.35
CA ILE A 26 -7.72 1.60 6.22
C ILE A 26 -9.23 1.75 6.05
N SER A 27 -9.95 0.65 6.21
CA SER A 27 -11.41 0.63 6.18
C SER A 27 -12.00 1.57 7.23
N ASP A 28 -13.16 2.18 6.94
CA ASP A 28 -13.92 3.03 7.86
C ASP A 28 -13.08 4.06 8.64
N SER A 29 -12.02 4.59 8.01
CA SER A 29 -11.07 5.53 8.63
C SER A 29 -11.75 6.78 9.17
N GLN A 30 -12.83 7.26 8.52
CA GLN A 30 -13.66 8.35 9.02
C GLN A 30 -14.41 7.99 10.30
N THR A 31 -14.95 6.77 10.40
CA THR A 31 -15.63 6.31 11.62
C THR A 31 -14.66 6.21 12.79
N ILE A 32 -13.42 5.77 12.54
CA ILE A 32 -12.35 5.80 13.55
C ILE A 32 -12.09 7.24 13.98
N ALA A 33 -11.90 8.16 13.04
CA ALA A 33 -11.65 9.58 13.32
C ALA A 33 -12.78 10.22 14.14
N ASP A 34 -14.03 9.99 13.76
CA ASP A 34 -15.22 10.54 14.43
C ASP A 34 -15.38 9.98 15.85
N SER A 35 -14.77 8.83 16.14
CA SER A 35 -14.80 8.21 17.47
C SER A 35 -13.75 8.77 18.44
N LEU A 36 -12.77 9.52 17.94
CA LEU A 36 -11.69 10.05 18.76
C LEU A 36 -12.18 11.18 19.67
N PRO A 37 -11.65 11.30 20.90
CA PRO A 37 -11.96 12.42 21.79
C PRO A 37 -11.64 13.77 21.14
N ALA A 38 -12.51 14.76 21.35
CA ALA A 38 -12.38 16.10 20.75
C ALA A 38 -11.10 16.86 21.13
N ASN A 39 -10.39 16.43 22.19
CA ASN A 39 -9.11 16.99 22.60
C ASN A 39 -7.90 16.36 21.88
N ILE A 40 -8.10 15.37 21.00
CA ILE A 40 -7.06 14.80 20.14
C ILE A 40 -7.14 15.48 18.78
N GLN A 41 -6.06 16.15 18.39
CA GLN A 41 -5.95 16.69 17.04
C GLN A 41 -5.91 15.53 16.04
N THR A 42 -6.76 15.53 15.03
CA THR A 42 -6.80 14.46 14.02
C THR A 42 -6.27 14.95 12.68
N VAL A 43 -5.41 14.15 12.05
CA VAL A 43 -4.80 14.43 10.74
C VAL A 43 -4.95 13.20 9.85
N PHE A 44 -5.65 13.33 8.73
CA PHE A 44 -5.63 12.32 7.67
C PHE A 44 -4.37 12.49 6.82
N LEU A 45 -3.68 11.39 6.57
CA LEU A 45 -2.55 11.37 5.64
C LEU A 45 -3.06 11.40 4.19
N ASP A 46 -2.31 12.03 3.29
CA ASP A 46 -2.48 11.89 1.86
C ASP A 46 -1.87 10.53 1.42
N PRO A 47 -2.67 9.60 0.86
CA PRO A 47 -2.20 8.28 0.44
C PRO A 47 -1.25 8.31 -0.77
N ALA A 48 -1.10 9.46 -1.43
CA ALA A 48 -0.18 9.66 -2.56
C ALA A 48 1.15 10.32 -2.15
N ALA A 49 1.32 10.68 -0.87
CA ALA A 49 2.54 11.31 -0.36
C ALA A 49 3.24 10.47 0.72
N ASP A 50 4.49 10.83 1.02
CA ASP A 50 5.29 10.15 2.04
C ASP A 50 4.74 10.46 3.45
N GLY A 51 4.19 9.47 4.13
CA GLY A 51 3.53 9.67 5.42
C GLY A 51 4.48 10.12 6.53
N ILE A 52 5.77 9.75 6.48
CA ILE A 52 6.73 10.19 7.50
C ILE A 52 7.04 11.67 7.34
N GLU A 53 7.17 12.16 6.10
CA GLU A 53 7.31 13.59 5.83
C GLU A 53 6.08 14.38 6.31
N GLN A 54 4.88 13.88 6.02
CA GLN A 54 3.63 14.49 6.46
C GLN A 54 3.53 14.60 7.98
N ILE A 55 3.81 13.51 8.71
CA ILE A 55 3.80 13.51 10.17
C ILE A 55 4.85 14.49 10.71
N THR A 56 6.07 14.46 10.16
CA THR A 56 7.16 15.36 10.59
C THR A 56 6.75 16.82 10.47
N ASN A 57 6.09 17.19 9.35
CA ASN A 57 5.63 18.55 9.11
C ASN A 57 4.47 18.92 10.06
N ALA A 58 3.52 18.02 10.28
CA ALA A 58 2.37 18.24 11.16
C ALA A 58 2.73 18.34 12.64
N LEU A 59 3.80 17.69 13.07
CA LEU A 59 4.31 17.80 14.44
C LEU A 59 5.01 19.13 14.71
N GLY A 60 5.44 19.85 13.67
CA GLY A 60 6.17 21.10 13.81
C GLY A 60 5.38 22.19 14.54
N GLY A 61 5.97 22.77 15.59
CA GLY A 61 5.45 23.96 16.26
C GLY A 61 4.67 23.72 17.54
N ASN A 62 4.50 22.45 17.96
CA ASN A 62 3.82 22.09 19.22
C ASN A 62 4.62 21.05 20.01
N LYS A 63 4.19 20.79 21.25
CA LYS A 63 4.71 19.73 22.12
C LYS A 63 3.61 18.72 22.42
N TYR A 64 3.81 17.46 22.01
CA TYR A 64 2.83 16.39 22.17
C TYR A 64 3.26 15.40 23.26
N SER A 65 2.30 14.98 24.05
CA SER A 65 2.45 13.89 25.03
C SER A 65 2.01 12.54 24.50
N ALA A 66 1.23 12.53 23.41
CA ALA A 66 0.80 11.29 22.77
C ALA A 66 0.70 11.49 21.25
N ILE A 67 1.25 10.54 20.51
CA ILE A 67 1.02 10.37 19.07
C ILE A 67 0.33 9.03 18.86
N HIS A 68 -0.84 9.06 18.24
CA HIS A 68 -1.53 7.86 17.76
C HIS A 68 -1.32 7.75 16.25
N ILE A 69 -0.92 6.58 15.77
CA ILE A 69 -0.78 6.31 14.33
C ILE A 69 -1.65 5.10 14.00
N ILE A 70 -2.72 5.32 13.25
CA ILE A 70 -3.67 4.30 12.84
C ILE A 70 -3.51 4.06 11.35
N SER A 71 -3.00 2.89 10.98
CA SER A 71 -2.81 2.52 9.58
C SER A 71 -2.66 1.01 9.42
N HIS A 72 -2.43 0.53 8.19
CA HIS A 72 -2.11 -0.87 7.99
C HIS A 72 -0.71 -1.22 8.52
N GLY A 73 -0.60 -2.38 9.17
CA GLY A 73 0.65 -2.95 9.69
C GLY A 73 1.06 -4.26 9.00
N ASN A 74 2.29 -4.66 9.26
CA ASN A 74 2.82 -6.01 9.03
C ASN A 74 3.85 -6.36 10.12
N THR A 75 4.34 -7.59 10.14
CA THR A 75 5.48 -8.03 10.96
C THR A 75 6.64 -7.03 10.88
N GLY A 76 6.84 -6.26 11.95
CA GLY A 76 7.94 -5.28 12.06
C GLY A 76 7.84 -4.06 11.13
N SER A 77 6.64 -3.69 10.64
CA SER A 77 6.48 -2.54 9.74
C SER A 77 5.09 -1.91 9.79
N ILE A 78 5.01 -0.63 9.43
CA ILE A 78 3.76 0.13 9.27
C ILE A 78 3.75 0.87 7.92
N GLN A 79 2.59 0.91 7.26
CA GLN A 79 2.37 1.67 6.03
C GLN A 79 1.75 3.03 6.35
N LEU A 80 2.30 4.10 5.79
CA LEU A 80 1.89 5.49 6.01
C LEU A 80 1.94 6.26 4.68
N GLY A 81 0.79 6.38 4.01
CA GLY A 81 0.72 6.92 2.66
C GLY A 81 1.56 6.07 1.70
N THR A 82 2.56 6.65 1.05
CA THR A 82 3.53 5.90 0.23
C THR A 82 4.72 5.36 1.03
N ALA A 83 4.86 5.72 2.31
CA ALA A 83 6.00 5.33 3.13
C ALA A 83 5.75 3.98 3.80
N GLN A 84 6.69 3.05 3.67
CA GLN A 84 6.81 1.92 4.58
C GLN A 84 7.86 2.24 5.63
N LEU A 85 7.47 2.27 6.91
CA LEU A 85 8.38 2.45 8.03
C LEU A 85 8.62 1.09 8.71
N ASN A 86 9.89 0.68 8.78
CA ASN A 86 10.37 -0.57 9.35
C ASN A 86 11.82 -0.40 9.81
N ALA A 87 12.45 -1.44 10.39
CA ALA A 87 13.83 -1.35 10.88
C ALA A 87 14.85 -0.86 9.83
N ALA A 88 14.72 -1.28 8.56
CA ALA A 88 15.64 -0.90 7.50
C ALA A 88 15.45 0.55 7.03
N THR A 89 14.22 0.93 6.71
CA THR A 89 13.86 2.27 6.20
C THR A 89 14.01 3.35 7.27
N LEU A 90 13.77 3.01 8.53
CA LEU A 90 14.04 3.86 9.68
C LEU A 90 15.51 4.28 9.74
N GLN A 91 16.46 3.38 9.47
CA GLN A 91 17.89 3.71 9.47
C GLN A 91 18.34 4.40 8.17
N THR A 92 17.88 3.90 7.03
CA THR A 92 18.40 4.29 5.72
C THR A 92 17.76 5.54 5.13
N LYS A 93 16.53 5.87 5.54
CA LYS A 93 15.73 6.96 4.94
C LYS A 93 15.17 7.94 5.97
N TYR A 94 14.59 7.45 7.06
CA TYR A 94 13.75 8.28 7.93
C TYR A 94 14.41 8.76 9.22
N ARG A 95 15.65 8.33 9.51
CA ARG A 95 16.32 8.60 10.79
C ARG A 95 16.30 10.06 11.20
N GLU A 96 16.67 10.98 10.30
CA GLU A 96 16.69 12.42 10.59
C GLU A 96 15.30 13.00 10.86
N MET A 97 14.28 12.55 10.12
CA MET A 97 12.90 12.98 10.32
C MET A 97 12.36 12.50 11.68
N LEU A 98 12.62 11.25 12.03
CA LEU A 98 12.24 10.68 13.33
C LEU A 98 12.98 11.36 14.50
N GLN A 99 14.24 11.76 14.31
CA GLN A 99 14.96 12.57 15.30
C GLN A 99 14.31 13.95 15.49
N LYS A 100 13.75 14.55 14.43
CA LYS A 100 13.00 15.81 14.56
C LYS A 100 11.71 15.64 15.36
N TRP A 101 11.10 14.45 15.38
CA TRP A 101 9.91 14.20 16.19
C TRP A 101 10.22 14.42 17.67
N ARG A 102 11.38 13.96 18.15
CA ARG A 102 11.84 14.16 19.54
C ARG A 102 11.77 15.62 19.99
N ALA A 103 12.07 16.57 19.10
CA ALA A 103 12.01 18.00 19.41
C ALA A 103 10.58 18.51 19.63
N ASN A 104 9.56 17.78 19.19
CA ASN A 104 8.13 18.09 19.34
C ASN A 104 7.44 17.16 20.37
N LEU A 105 8.19 16.34 21.09
CA LEU A 105 7.66 15.44 22.13
C LEU A 105 7.98 15.97 23.54
N THR A 106 7.12 15.63 24.49
CA THR A 106 7.41 15.75 25.93
C THR A 106 8.37 14.65 26.39
N PRO A 107 9.01 14.76 27.57
CA PRO A 107 9.91 13.72 28.07
C PRO A 107 9.26 12.36 28.32
N GLU A 108 7.96 12.36 28.66
CA GLU A 108 7.13 11.16 28.93
C GLU A 108 6.11 10.97 27.78
N ALA A 109 6.52 11.24 26.53
CA ALA A 109 5.61 11.11 25.40
C ALA A 109 5.46 9.65 24.97
N ASP A 110 4.23 9.25 24.65
CA ASP A 110 3.91 7.95 24.11
C ASP A 110 3.68 8.02 22.58
N ILE A 111 4.12 6.99 21.87
CA ILE A 111 3.75 6.73 20.47
C ILE A 111 3.01 5.39 20.40
N LEU A 112 1.77 5.41 19.93
CA LEU A 112 0.90 4.24 19.85
C LEU A 112 0.68 3.90 18.37
N LEU A 113 1.14 2.72 17.96
CA LEU A 113 1.04 2.22 16.59
C LEU A 113 -0.07 1.17 16.49
N TYR A 114 -1.18 1.54 15.86
CA TYR A 114 -2.30 0.65 15.58
C TYR A 114 -2.16 0.10 14.17
N GLY A 115 -1.81 -1.18 14.06
CA GLY A 115 -1.61 -1.88 12.81
C GLY A 115 -1.29 -3.36 13.09
N CYS A 116 -1.76 -4.26 12.24
CA CYS A 116 -1.57 -5.69 12.46
C CYS A 116 -0.09 -6.07 12.53
N ASN A 117 0.28 -6.86 13.53
CA ASN A 117 1.57 -7.53 13.71
C ASN A 117 2.80 -6.60 13.73
N VAL A 118 2.60 -5.29 13.95
CA VAL A 118 3.68 -4.29 13.89
C VAL A 118 4.83 -4.62 14.84
N ALA A 119 4.52 -5.21 16.00
CA ALA A 119 5.49 -5.67 17.01
C ALA A 119 5.64 -7.19 17.11
N GLU A 120 5.22 -7.95 16.09
CA GLU A 120 5.52 -9.39 16.02
C GLU A 120 7.05 -9.63 15.99
N ASN A 121 7.80 -8.69 15.39
CA ASN A 121 9.23 -8.50 15.66
C ASN A 121 9.43 -7.15 16.36
N THR A 122 10.17 -7.15 17.47
CA THR A 122 10.33 -5.98 18.34
C THR A 122 11.44 -5.03 17.90
N GLU A 123 12.39 -5.46 17.06
CA GLU A 123 13.55 -4.66 16.64
C GLU A 123 13.13 -3.31 16.03
N PHE A 124 12.07 -3.31 15.24
CA PHE A 124 11.52 -2.08 14.66
C PHE A 124 11.07 -1.09 15.75
N ILE A 125 10.34 -1.58 16.76
CA ILE A 125 9.78 -0.77 17.85
C ILE A 125 10.89 -0.22 18.74
N ASP A 126 11.85 -1.07 19.13
CA ASP A 126 12.96 -0.68 19.98
C ASP A 126 13.84 0.39 19.31
N ASN A 127 14.12 0.22 18.01
CA ASN A 127 14.87 1.22 17.24
C ASN A 127 14.11 2.54 17.10
N LEU A 128 12.79 2.48 16.92
CA LEU A 128 11.94 3.67 16.84
C LEU A 128 11.90 4.41 18.18
N SER A 129 11.78 3.69 19.30
CA SER A 129 11.82 4.27 20.66
C SER A 129 13.16 4.96 20.91
N GLN A 130 14.28 4.32 20.58
CA GLN A 130 15.61 4.91 20.75
C GLN A 130 15.82 6.20 19.94
N ILE A 131 15.33 6.26 18.70
CA ILE A 131 15.50 7.43 17.84
C ILE A 131 14.62 8.59 18.27
N THR A 132 13.35 8.31 18.56
CA THR A 132 12.36 9.34 18.95
C THR A 132 12.54 9.77 20.42
N GLY A 133 13.13 8.90 21.25
CA GLY A 133 13.25 9.10 22.69
C GLY A 133 11.93 9.00 23.43
N ALA A 134 10.91 8.40 22.81
CA ALA A 134 9.57 8.21 23.34
C ALA A 134 9.34 6.74 23.70
N ASP A 135 8.37 6.53 24.59
CA ASP A 135 7.88 5.19 24.89
C ASP A 135 6.90 4.77 23.77
N ILE A 136 6.95 3.50 23.34
CA ILE A 136 6.20 3.03 22.17
C ILE A 136 5.38 1.80 22.51
N ALA A 137 4.10 1.82 22.13
CA ALA A 137 3.21 0.67 22.16
C ALA A 137 2.76 0.28 20.76
N ALA A 138 2.68 -1.02 20.48
CA ALA A 138 2.25 -1.54 19.18
C ALA A 138 1.63 -2.94 19.31
N SER A 139 0.70 -3.29 18.41
CA SER A 139 0.10 -4.63 18.37
C SER A 139 1.09 -5.67 17.85
N ASN A 140 1.12 -6.86 18.45
CA ASN A 140 1.90 -8.01 17.94
C ASN A 140 1.03 -9.04 17.19
N ASN A 141 -0.27 -8.81 17.13
CA ASN A 141 -1.28 -9.64 16.47
C ASN A 141 -2.15 -8.77 15.53
N LYS A 142 -3.30 -9.31 15.08
CA LYS A 142 -4.24 -8.53 14.26
C LYS A 142 -4.88 -7.41 15.07
N THR A 143 -4.78 -6.17 14.57
CA THR A 143 -5.52 -5.03 15.12
C THR A 143 -6.85 -4.84 14.38
N GLY A 144 -7.97 -4.71 15.09
CA GLY A 144 -9.29 -4.38 14.53
C GLY A 144 -10.41 -5.30 15.01
N SER A 145 -11.10 -5.94 14.07
CA SER A 145 -12.33 -6.67 14.35
C SER A 145 -12.11 -7.97 15.12
N ASN A 146 -12.76 -8.08 16.29
CA ASN A 146 -12.87 -9.33 17.05
C ASN A 146 -13.45 -10.50 16.23
N LYS A 147 -14.36 -10.21 15.29
CA LYS A 147 -14.95 -11.25 14.41
C LYS A 147 -13.93 -11.84 13.45
N LEU A 148 -12.86 -11.12 13.14
CA LEU A 148 -11.76 -11.54 12.27
C LEU A 148 -10.52 -12.00 13.07
N GLY A 149 -10.68 -12.11 14.40
CA GLY A 149 -9.63 -12.53 15.34
C GLY A 149 -8.58 -11.46 15.62
N GLY A 150 -8.96 -10.19 15.57
CA GLY A 150 -8.13 -9.09 16.04
C GLY A 150 -8.77 -8.29 17.17
N ASP A 151 -8.00 -7.42 17.81
CA ASP A 151 -8.46 -6.55 18.89
C ASP A 151 -7.80 -5.16 18.77
N TRP A 152 -7.94 -4.29 19.76
CA TRP A 152 -7.31 -2.96 19.74
C TRP A 152 -6.22 -2.83 20.80
N ASP A 153 -5.76 -3.96 21.34
CA ASP A 153 -4.73 -4.00 22.35
C ASP A 153 -3.36 -3.79 21.70
N LEU A 154 -2.48 -3.15 22.47
CA LEU A 154 -1.08 -2.93 22.11
C LEU A 154 -0.24 -3.73 23.10
N GLU A 155 0.01 -5.00 22.77
CA GLU A 155 0.60 -5.98 23.69
C GLU A 155 2.08 -5.72 23.93
N TYR A 156 2.78 -5.19 22.91
CA TYR A 156 4.18 -4.88 23.03
C TYR A 156 4.38 -3.41 23.42
N ARG A 157 5.29 -3.20 24.38
CA ARG A 157 5.64 -1.89 24.91
C ARG A 157 7.15 -1.78 25.07
N SER A 158 7.73 -0.73 24.50
CA SER A 158 9.11 -0.31 24.74
C SER A 158 9.03 0.96 25.59
N GLY A 159 9.26 0.83 26.90
CA GLY A 159 9.07 1.91 27.88
C GLY A 159 7.78 1.80 28.70
N SER A 160 7.42 2.88 29.42
CA SER A 160 6.17 2.96 30.17
C SER A 160 5.08 3.56 29.29
N ILE A 161 3.84 3.10 29.39
CA ILE A 161 2.74 3.61 28.54
C ILE A 161 1.59 3.99 29.44
N GLU A 162 1.34 5.29 29.57
CA GLU A 162 0.24 5.87 30.35
C GLU A 162 -0.95 6.24 29.46
N THR A 163 -0.72 6.39 28.16
CA THR A 163 -1.75 6.76 27.19
C THR A 163 -2.69 5.58 26.90
N ALA A 164 -3.99 5.83 27.04
CA ALA A 164 -5.04 4.88 26.70
C ALA A 164 -5.32 4.83 25.19
N VAL A 165 -5.90 3.72 24.73
CA VAL A 165 -6.45 3.63 23.37
C VAL A 165 -7.59 4.64 23.21
N PRO A 166 -7.53 5.57 22.23
CA PRO A 166 -8.49 6.66 22.12
C PRO A 166 -9.74 6.29 21.32
N ILE A 167 -9.73 5.16 20.62
CA ILE A 167 -10.84 4.73 19.76
C ILE A 167 -12.01 4.28 20.63
N ALA A 168 -13.21 4.83 20.41
CA ALA A 168 -14.36 4.54 21.27
C ALA A 168 -14.72 3.03 21.25
N ILE A 169 -15.12 2.49 22.40
CA ILE A 169 -15.44 1.06 22.58
C ILE A 169 -16.50 0.58 21.57
N ASP A 170 -17.52 1.39 21.28
CA ASP A 170 -18.56 1.02 20.31
C ASP A 170 -18.01 0.99 18.88
N THR A 171 -17.04 1.83 18.54
CA THR A 171 -16.34 1.76 17.25
C THR A 171 -15.48 0.50 17.20
N GLN A 172 -14.71 0.20 18.25
CA GLN A 172 -13.91 -1.01 18.33
C GLN A 172 -14.73 -2.30 18.13
N LYS A 173 -15.92 -2.37 18.74
CA LYS A 173 -16.83 -3.51 18.61
C LYS A 173 -17.45 -3.67 17.22
N ASN A 174 -17.75 -2.55 16.56
CA ASN A 174 -18.48 -2.54 15.30
C ASN A 174 -17.57 -2.50 14.07
N TYR A 175 -16.28 -2.20 14.24
CA TYR A 175 -15.31 -2.24 13.16
C TYR A 175 -15.27 -3.63 12.51
N SER A 176 -15.46 -3.68 11.20
CA SER A 176 -15.64 -4.92 10.43
C SER A 176 -14.36 -5.44 9.77
N SER A 177 -13.26 -4.69 9.85
CA SER A 177 -12.00 -4.99 9.17
C SER A 177 -10.85 -5.22 10.15
N VAL A 178 -9.66 -5.54 9.62
CA VAL A 178 -8.40 -5.54 10.39
C VAL A 178 -7.38 -4.65 9.68
N LEU A 179 -6.45 -4.08 10.43
CA LEU A 179 -5.44 -3.13 9.96
C LEU A 179 -4.23 -3.84 9.32
N ALA A 180 -4.44 -4.83 8.44
CA ALA A 180 -3.37 -5.63 7.86
C ALA A 180 -2.93 -5.14 6.47
N THR A 181 -1.64 -5.19 6.17
CA THR A 181 -1.11 -5.16 4.79
C THR A 181 -0.86 -6.58 4.29
N PHE A 182 -0.91 -6.79 2.97
CA PHE A 182 -0.46 -8.03 2.35
C PHE A 182 0.96 -7.88 1.81
N THR A 183 1.97 -8.31 2.56
CA THR A 183 3.37 -8.28 2.09
C THR A 183 3.74 -9.58 1.39
N VAL A 184 4.39 -9.44 0.23
CA VAL A 184 4.92 -10.52 -0.59
C VAL A 184 6.44 -10.44 -0.60
N PRO A 185 7.16 -11.36 0.07
CA PRO A 185 8.62 -11.36 0.07
C PRO A 185 9.21 -11.41 -1.34
N ALA A 186 10.43 -10.86 -1.50
CA ALA A 186 11.16 -10.92 -2.76
C ALA A 186 11.44 -12.37 -3.17
N GLY A 187 11.20 -12.69 -4.46
CA GLY A 187 11.50 -14.01 -5.02
C GLY A 187 10.44 -15.09 -4.79
N ASP A 188 9.36 -14.81 -4.05
CA ASP A 188 8.20 -15.70 -4.02
C ASP A 188 7.40 -15.57 -5.33
N THR A 189 7.54 -16.58 -6.18
CA THR A 189 6.91 -16.67 -7.51
C THR A 189 5.75 -17.67 -7.54
N SER A 190 5.23 -18.07 -6.37
CA SER A 190 4.21 -19.11 -6.28
C SER A 190 2.93 -18.72 -7.05
N ASN A 191 2.71 -19.40 -8.18
CA ASN A 191 1.51 -19.29 -9.00
C ASN A 191 0.52 -20.45 -8.78
N THR A 192 0.72 -21.22 -7.71
CA THR A 192 -0.20 -22.30 -7.35
C THR A 192 -1.36 -21.67 -6.59
N GLY A 193 -2.56 -21.72 -7.17
CA GLY A 193 -3.82 -21.21 -6.59
C GLY A 193 -4.25 -21.87 -5.27
N THR A 194 -3.34 -22.52 -4.55
CA THR A 194 -3.52 -23.14 -3.25
C THR A 194 -2.22 -22.99 -2.44
N GLY A 195 -2.17 -22.05 -1.50
CA GLY A 195 -1.71 -22.39 -0.16
C GLY A 195 -0.29 -22.05 0.31
N THR A 196 0.52 -21.25 -0.40
CA THR A 196 1.68 -20.62 0.26
C THR A 196 1.28 -19.23 0.73
N THR A 197 1.00 -19.07 2.02
CA THR A 197 0.86 -17.76 2.67
C THR A 197 2.10 -16.92 2.33
N GLY A 198 1.91 -15.73 1.77
CA GLY A 198 3.00 -14.80 1.44
C GLY A 198 3.31 -14.60 -0.05
N GLY A 199 2.74 -15.38 -0.98
CA GLY A 199 2.92 -15.16 -2.43
C GLY A 199 1.98 -14.10 -3.03
N LEU A 200 2.34 -13.50 -4.18
CA LEU A 200 1.51 -12.47 -4.84
C LEU A 200 0.12 -12.98 -5.24
N VAL A 201 0.01 -14.25 -5.68
CA VAL A 201 -1.30 -14.86 -5.98
C VAL A 201 -2.17 -14.95 -4.73
N TRP A 202 -1.58 -15.35 -3.59
CA TRP A 202 -2.30 -15.41 -2.32
C TRP A 202 -2.75 -14.01 -1.89
N ALA A 203 -1.86 -13.02 -1.96
CA ALA A 203 -2.15 -11.63 -1.58
C ALA A 203 -3.31 -11.03 -2.40
N ILE A 204 -3.32 -11.24 -3.71
CA ILE A 204 -4.42 -10.79 -4.57
C ILE A 204 -5.73 -11.50 -4.21
N ASN A 205 -5.70 -12.81 -3.93
CA ASN A 205 -6.90 -13.53 -3.53
C ASN A 205 -7.46 -13.08 -2.17
N GLN A 206 -6.59 -12.71 -1.23
CA GLN A 206 -7.04 -12.14 0.05
C GLN A 206 -7.65 -10.75 -0.15
N ALA A 207 -6.98 -9.88 -0.91
CA ALA A 207 -7.48 -8.54 -1.25
C ALA A 207 -8.79 -8.57 -2.06
N ASN A 208 -9.01 -9.58 -2.89
CA ASN A 208 -10.29 -9.77 -3.59
C ASN A 208 -11.41 -10.31 -2.68
N ALA A 209 -11.08 -10.87 -1.52
CA ALA A 209 -12.07 -11.41 -0.58
C ALA A 209 -12.68 -10.32 0.34
N THR A 210 -12.13 -9.12 0.28
CA THR A 210 -12.52 -7.93 1.02
C THR A 210 -13.19 -6.93 0.08
N PRO A 211 -14.27 -6.25 0.53
CA PRO A 211 -14.96 -5.25 -0.30
C PRO A 211 -14.22 -3.90 -0.37
N GLU A 212 -13.24 -3.70 0.51
CA GLU A 212 -12.52 -2.44 0.70
C GLU A 212 -11.25 -2.36 -0.16
N PRO A 213 -10.67 -1.16 -0.35
CA PRO A 213 -9.39 -1.02 -1.01
C PRO A 213 -8.26 -1.67 -0.21
N ASP A 214 -7.41 -2.45 -0.88
CA ASP A 214 -6.31 -3.16 -0.26
C ASP A 214 -4.96 -2.79 -0.88
N THR A 215 -3.93 -2.75 -0.03
CA THR A 215 -2.54 -2.56 -0.48
C THR A 215 -1.73 -3.84 -0.32
N ILE A 216 -1.18 -4.32 -1.44
CA ILE A 216 -0.21 -5.40 -1.52
C ILE A 216 1.18 -4.80 -1.67
N VAL A 217 2.11 -5.14 -0.78
CA VAL A 217 3.48 -4.64 -0.82
C VAL A 217 4.43 -5.74 -1.26
N LEU A 218 5.20 -5.51 -2.31
CA LEU A 218 6.19 -6.46 -2.81
C LEU A 218 7.56 -6.18 -2.21
N GLY A 219 8.34 -7.23 -1.96
CA GLY A 219 9.79 -7.12 -1.81
C GLY A 219 10.43 -6.81 -3.16
N GLY A 220 11.42 -5.91 -3.20
CA GLY A 220 12.16 -5.64 -4.44
C GLY A 220 12.80 -6.92 -5.00
N GLY A 221 12.77 -7.12 -6.32
CA GLY A 221 13.27 -8.34 -6.95
C GLY A 221 12.55 -8.68 -8.25
N THR A 222 12.83 -9.86 -8.83
CA THR A 222 12.15 -10.31 -10.06
C THR A 222 11.13 -11.40 -9.74
N TYR A 223 9.87 -11.15 -10.09
CA TYR A 223 8.75 -12.06 -9.99
C TYR A 223 8.49 -12.65 -11.38
N SER A 224 8.80 -13.94 -11.56
CA SER A 224 8.73 -14.63 -12.86
C SER A 224 7.51 -15.55 -12.96
N PHE A 225 6.68 -15.36 -13.98
CA PHE A 225 5.46 -16.13 -14.20
C PHE A 225 5.56 -17.02 -15.44
N ALA A 226 5.35 -18.33 -15.24
CA ALA A 226 5.44 -19.36 -16.29
C ALA A 226 4.15 -20.14 -16.50
N THR A 227 3.17 -20.03 -15.60
CA THR A 227 1.94 -20.82 -15.61
C THR A 227 0.72 -19.92 -15.71
N VAL A 228 -0.39 -20.48 -16.20
CA VAL A 228 -1.66 -19.77 -16.29
C VAL A 228 -2.41 -19.91 -14.97
N ASN A 229 -2.87 -18.80 -14.42
CA ASN A 229 -3.71 -18.74 -13.23
C ASN A 229 -5.19 -18.83 -13.59
N ASN A 230 -5.63 -18.07 -14.60
CA ASN A 230 -7.02 -18.06 -15.07
C ASN A 230 -7.10 -17.69 -16.56
N TRP A 231 -8.31 -17.78 -17.12
CA TRP A 231 -8.58 -17.61 -18.56
C TRP A 231 -9.48 -16.42 -18.89
N TRP A 232 -9.65 -15.47 -17.96
CA TRP A 232 -10.46 -14.26 -18.20
C TRP A 232 -9.95 -13.49 -19.42
N TYR A 233 -10.72 -13.56 -20.50
CA TYR A 233 -10.37 -12.99 -21.80
C TYR A 233 -8.94 -13.35 -22.26
N GLY A 234 -8.53 -14.61 -22.03
CA GLY A 234 -7.22 -15.15 -22.35
C GLY A 234 -6.41 -15.59 -21.12
N PRO A 235 -5.27 -16.28 -21.31
CA PRO A 235 -4.43 -16.76 -20.21
C PRO A 235 -3.77 -15.61 -19.44
N ASN A 236 -4.02 -15.55 -18.13
CA ASN A 236 -3.44 -14.56 -17.20
C ASN A 236 -2.55 -15.25 -16.16
N ALA A 237 -1.47 -14.58 -15.76
CA ALA A 237 -0.48 -15.07 -14.80
C ALA A 237 -0.93 -14.93 -13.35
N LEU A 238 -1.77 -13.94 -13.06
CA LEU A 238 -2.24 -13.61 -11.71
C LEU A 238 -3.76 -13.71 -11.65
N PRO A 239 -4.35 -13.86 -10.44
CA PRO A 239 -5.80 -13.79 -10.27
C PRO A 239 -6.38 -12.52 -10.88
N ALA A 240 -7.63 -12.61 -11.33
CA ALA A 240 -8.34 -11.43 -11.79
C ALA A 240 -8.48 -10.42 -10.65
N ILE A 241 -8.23 -9.14 -10.93
CA ILE A 241 -8.51 -8.06 -10.00
C ILE A 241 -10.02 -7.80 -10.01
N ALA A 242 -10.66 -7.99 -8.86
CA ALA A 242 -12.12 -7.93 -8.68
C ALA A 242 -12.55 -7.00 -7.53
N SER A 243 -11.58 -6.40 -6.82
CA SER A 243 -11.74 -5.31 -5.85
C SER A 243 -10.78 -4.15 -6.19
N ASP A 244 -10.67 -3.14 -5.34
CA ASP A 244 -9.69 -2.06 -5.48
C ASP A 244 -8.35 -2.47 -4.86
N ILE A 245 -7.34 -2.68 -5.70
CA ILE A 245 -6.04 -3.19 -5.28
C ILE A 245 -4.93 -2.22 -5.69
N THR A 246 -4.15 -1.77 -4.72
CA THR A 246 -2.86 -1.11 -4.95
C THR A 246 -1.72 -2.11 -4.75
N ILE A 247 -0.81 -2.21 -5.71
CA ILE A 247 0.43 -2.96 -5.58
C ILE A 247 1.60 -1.97 -5.49
N GLU A 248 2.23 -1.90 -4.32
CA GLU A 248 3.46 -1.15 -4.08
C GLU A 248 4.67 -2.04 -4.32
N GLY A 249 5.43 -1.71 -5.35
CA GLY A 249 6.40 -2.59 -5.95
C GLY A 249 7.79 -2.62 -5.33
N ASN A 250 8.21 -1.56 -4.63
CA ASN A 250 9.57 -1.43 -4.09
C ASN A 250 10.70 -1.77 -5.09
N GLY A 251 10.52 -1.40 -6.36
CA GLY A 251 11.45 -1.68 -7.46
C GLY A 251 11.30 -3.07 -8.10
N ALA A 252 10.25 -3.82 -7.78
CA ALA A 252 10.01 -5.15 -8.32
C ALA A 252 9.85 -5.17 -9.84
N ASN A 253 10.31 -6.26 -10.48
CA ASN A 253 10.09 -6.57 -11.89
C ASN A 253 9.18 -7.79 -12.01
N LEU A 254 7.95 -7.60 -12.49
CA LEU A 254 7.02 -8.68 -12.78
C LEU A 254 7.18 -9.04 -14.25
N THR A 255 7.67 -10.25 -14.52
CA THR A 255 7.99 -10.71 -15.87
C THR A 255 7.34 -12.05 -16.18
N ARG A 256 6.85 -12.20 -17.41
CA ARG A 256 6.63 -13.53 -17.98
C ARG A 256 7.98 -14.21 -18.27
N SER A 257 8.12 -15.50 -17.96
CA SER A 257 9.40 -16.23 -18.08
C SER A 257 9.43 -17.36 -19.14
N ARG A 258 8.30 -17.68 -19.79
CA ARG A 258 8.23 -18.64 -20.92
C ARG A 258 7.66 -17.97 -22.16
N ASP A 259 7.84 -18.60 -23.33
CA ASP A 259 7.37 -18.09 -24.63
C ASP A 259 5.85 -18.24 -24.87
N ASP A 260 5.12 -18.93 -23.99
CA ASP A 260 3.67 -19.06 -24.09
C ASP A 260 2.94 -17.73 -23.91
N ARG A 261 1.85 -17.52 -24.66
CA ARG A 261 0.97 -16.35 -24.52
C ARG A 261 0.48 -16.25 -23.07
N LEU A 262 0.95 -15.24 -22.34
CA LEU A 262 0.56 -15.01 -20.95
C LEU A 262 0.55 -13.50 -20.67
N ARG A 263 -0.63 -13.01 -20.28
CA ARG A 263 -0.82 -11.67 -19.74
C ARG A 263 -0.50 -11.68 -18.25
N LEU A 264 0.00 -10.58 -17.69
CA LEU A 264 0.24 -10.52 -16.24
C LEU A 264 -1.06 -10.29 -15.48
N PHE A 265 -1.76 -9.19 -15.79
CA PHE A 265 -2.96 -8.77 -15.09
C PHE A 265 -4.20 -8.74 -15.97
N TYR A 266 -5.31 -9.19 -15.39
CA TYR A 266 -6.66 -8.93 -15.87
C TYR A 266 -7.41 -8.14 -14.80
N VAL A 267 -8.01 -7.01 -15.18
CA VAL A 267 -8.81 -6.16 -14.28
C VAL A 267 -10.27 -6.24 -14.69
N GLY A 268 -11.10 -6.76 -13.79
CA GLY A 268 -12.52 -7.02 -14.01
C GLY A 268 -13.38 -5.76 -14.04
N ALA A 269 -14.62 -5.90 -14.51
CA ALA A 269 -15.61 -4.84 -14.61
C ALA A 269 -17.00 -5.37 -14.26
N ILE A 270 -17.88 -4.50 -13.75
CA ILE A 270 -19.31 -4.80 -13.69
C ILE A 270 -19.97 -4.14 -14.91
N ASP A 271 -20.22 -4.95 -15.94
CA ASP A 271 -20.97 -4.55 -17.13
C ASP A 271 -21.85 -5.74 -17.55
N PRO A 272 -23.15 -5.53 -17.81
CA PRO A 272 -24.05 -6.60 -18.25
C PRO A 272 -23.64 -7.26 -19.58
N ASN A 273 -22.78 -6.63 -20.38
CA ASN A 273 -22.30 -7.14 -21.66
C ASN A 273 -21.01 -7.97 -21.55
N TYR A 274 -20.36 -8.01 -20.38
CA TYR A 274 -19.10 -8.73 -20.16
C TYR A 274 -19.23 -9.74 -19.02
N HIS A 275 -18.69 -10.94 -19.22
CA HIS A 275 -18.56 -11.92 -18.13
C HIS A 275 -17.27 -11.60 -17.39
N SER A 276 -17.37 -11.16 -16.13
CA SER A 276 -16.22 -10.71 -15.33
C SER A 276 -16.42 -11.13 -13.86
N PRO A 277 -15.35 -11.34 -13.07
CA PRO A 277 -15.46 -11.79 -11.68
C PRO A 277 -15.94 -10.71 -10.71
N GLY A 278 -15.96 -9.43 -11.11
CA GLY A 278 -16.33 -8.29 -10.26
C GLY A 278 -15.76 -6.99 -10.79
N ALA A 279 -16.03 -5.87 -10.11
CA ALA A 279 -15.47 -4.56 -10.47
C ALA A 279 -14.05 -4.43 -9.91
N GLY A 280 -13.05 -4.55 -10.78
CA GLY A 280 -11.65 -4.37 -10.42
C GLY A 280 -11.18 -2.93 -10.60
N SER A 281 -10.32 -2.48 -9.70
CA SER A 281 -9.47 -1.30 -9.83
C SER A 281 -8.04 -1.71 -9.47
N LEU A 282 -7.06 -1.36 -10.32
CA LEU A 282 -5.66 -1.74 -10.10
C LEU A 282 -4.75 -0.51 -10.20
N THR A 283 -4.09 -0.20 -9.09
CA THR A 283 -3.03 0.81 -9.01
C THR A 283 -1.68 0.12 -8.86
N LEU A 284 -0.71 0.44 -9.72
CA LEU A 284 0.65 -0.11 -9.66
C LEU A 284 1.64 1.03 -9.37
N ARG A 285 2.46 0.88 -8.33
CA ARG A 285 3.47 1.86 -7.92
C ARG A 285 4.84 1.21 -7.84
N ASN A 286 5.88 1.95 -8.24
CA ASN A 286 7.29 1.55 -8.09
C ASN A 286 7.62 0.10 -8.54
N LEU A 287 7.08 -0.35 -9.68
CA LEU A 287 7.42 -1.65 -10.28
C LEU A 287 7.52 -1.56 -11.80
N THR A 288 8.18 -2.55 -12.38
CA THR A 288 8.25 -2.78 -13.82
C THR A 288 7.42 -3.99 -14.20
N LEU A 289 6.63 -3.87 -15.26
CA LEU A 289 6.01 -5.02 -15.94
C LEU A 289 6.81 -5.33 -17.21
N GLN A 290 7.24 -6.57 -17.36
CA GLN A 290 8.07 -7.01 -18.48
C GLN A 290 7.50 -8.26 -19.15
N ASN A 291 7.74 -8.39 -20.46
CA ASN A 291 7.47 -9.58 -21.26
C ASN A 291 6.01 -10.08 -21.30
N GLY A 292 5.02 -9.32 -20.81
CA GLY A 292 3.60 -9.69 -20.95
C GLY A 292 3.17 -9.79 -22.42
N LEU A 293 2.50 -10.88 -22.77
CA LEU A 293 2.13 -11.20 -24.15
C LEU A 293 0.68 -11.66 -24.25
N ALA A 294 -0.19 -10.83 -24.82
CA ALA A 294 -1.47 -11.25 -25.36
C ALA A 294 -1.39 -11.30 -26.89
N LEU A 295 -1.64 -12.47 -27.46
CA LEU A 295 -1.75 -12.69 -28.90
C LEU A 295 -3.18 -13.10 -29.22
N GLY A 296 -3.74 -12.57 -30.31
CA GLY A 296 -5.04 -13.01 -30.81
C GLY A 296 -5.02 -14.45 -31.34
N GLY A 297 -6.19 -15.00 -31.66
CA GLY A 297 -6.24 -16.28 -32.37
C GLY A 297 -5.66 -16.14 -33.78
N THR A 298 -4.92 -17.14 -34.26
CA THR A 298 -4.57 -17.25 -35.68
C THR A 298 -5.63 -18.12 -36.37
N SER A 299 -6.44 -17.54 -37.26
CA SER A 299 -7.47 -18.30 -38.01
C SER A 299 -7.19 -18.24 -39.51
N PHE A 300 -7.16 -19.39 -40.18
CA PHE A 300 -7.04 -19.46 -41.64
C PHE A 300 -8.37 -19.21 -42.38
N LEU A 301 -9.52 -19.31 -41.70
CA LEU A 301 -10.87 -19.17 -42.27
C LEU A 301 -11.74 -18.08 -41.58
N GLY A 302 -11.10 -17.15 -40.86
CA GLY A 302 -11.77 -16.07 -40.13
C GLY A 302 -12.08 -16.39 -38.66
N GLY A 303 -12.11 -15.33 -37.82
CA GLY A 303 -12.41 -15.42 -36.39
C GLY A 303 -11.21 -15.46 -35.43
N GLY A 304 -10.04 -14.95 -35.82
CA GLY A 304 -8.92 -14.75 -34.88
C GLY A 304 -9.32 -13.80 -33.75
N GLY A 305 -9.58 -14.32 -32.55
CA GLY A 305 -9.94 -13.51 -31.38
C GLY A 305 -8.91 -12.40 -31.12
N ALA A 306 -9.31 -11.26 -30.56
CA ALA A 306 -8.42 -10.12 -30.40
C ALA A 306 -7.31 -10.37 -29.38
N GLY A 307 -6.06 -9.99 -29.71
CA GLY A 307 -4.94 -9.93 -28.76
C GLY A 307 -5.05 -8.68 -27.90
N MET A 308 -5.97 -8.66 -26.94
CA MET A 308 -6.23 -7.46 -26.15
C MET A 308 -5.28 -7.38 -24.95
N GLY A 309 -4.44 -6.33 -24.91
CA GLY A 309 -3.63 -5.95 -23.75
C GLY A 309 -2.38 -6.81 -23.51
N GLY A 310 -1.19 -6.24 -23.74
CA GLY A 310 0.10 -6.93 -23.59
C GLY A 310 0.34 -7.47 -22.17
N ALA A 311 0.79 -6.62 -21.25
CA ALA A 311 0.98 -7.00 -19.84
C ALA A 311 -0.32 -6.87 -19.01
N ILE A 312 -1.21 -5.95 -19.38
CA ILE A 312 -2.46 -5.66 -18.67
C ILE A 312 -3.60 -5.62 -19.69
N PHE A 313 -4.73 -6.20 -19.34
CA PHE A 313 -6.01 -5.99 -19.99
C PHE A 313 -6.98 -5.48 -18.93
N ASN A 314 -7.42 -4.24 -19.12
CA ASN A 314 -8.27 -3.55 -18.18
C ASN A 314 -9.66 -3.40 -18.78
N GLN A 315 -10.65 -4.03 -18.17
CA GLN A 315 -12.07 -3.78 -18.43
C GLN A 315 -12.71 -2.92 -17.34
N GLY A 316 -12.09 -2.82 -16.17
CA GLY A 316 -12.53 -1.98 -15.06
C GLY A 316 -12.29 -0.49 -15.30
N ASN A 317 -12.70 0.33 -14.33
CA ASN A 317 -12.55 1.78 -14.43
C ASN A 317 -11.08 2.21 -14.30
N THR A 318 -10.52 2.87 -15.32
CA THR A 318 -9.45 3.85 -15.08
C THR A 318 -10.12 5.14 -14.65
N HIS A 319 -10.06 5.55 -13.37
CA HIS A 319 -10.62 6.84 -12.96
C HIS A 319 -9.97 7.98 -13.77
N PRO A 320 -10.73 8.75 -14.58
CA PRO A 320 -10.40 10.15 -14.80
C PRO A 320 -10.93 10.91 -13.59
N GLY A 321 -10.11 11.76 -12.96
CA GLY A 321 -10.56 12.60 -11.85
C GLY A 321 -11.92 13.25 -12.15
N LYS A 322 -12.81 13.26 -11.13
CA LYS A 322 -14.15 13.84 -11.18
C LYS A 322 -14.10 15.17 -11.93
N ARG A 323 -14.77 15.25 -13.09
CA ARG A 323 -15.04 16.55 -13.71
C ARG A 323 -16.02 17.29 -12.83
N HIS A 324 -15.56 18.37 -12.21
CA HIS A 324 -16.44 19.44 -11.78
C HIS A 324 -17.21 19.96 -13.00
N PRO A 325 -18.52 20.20 -12.91
CA PRO A 325 -19.26 20.86 -13.95
C PRO A 325 -19.00 22.36 -13.78
N ASP A 326 -18.08 22.90 -14.57
CA ASP A 326 -18.23 24.26 -15.10
C ASP A 326 -17.24 24.47 -16.24
N GLY A 327 -17.79 24.95 -17.35
CA GLY A 327 -17.05 25.16 -18.58
C GLY A 327 -16.12 26.34 -18.46
N GLN A 328 -14.84 26.11 -18.77
CA GLN A 328 -14.00 27.04 -19.51
C GLN A 328 -12.76 26.30 -20.03
N GLN A 329 -12.55 26.38 -21.35
CA GLN A 329 -11.36 25.87 -22.02
C GLN A 329 -10.14 26.70 -21.65
N SER A 330 -9.01 26.05 -21.30
CA SER A 330 -7.64 26.59 -21.44
C SER A 330 -6.56 25.51 -21.29
N PRO A 331 -5.33 25.73 -21.79
CA PRO A 331 -4.70 24.78 -22.72
C PRO A 331 -3.66 23.81 -22.12
N ARG A 332 -3.55 22.67 -22.82
CA ARG A 332 -2.47 21.66 -22.86
C ARG A 332 -1.27 21.87 -21.93
N ARG A 333 -1.14 21.02 -20.90
CA ARG A 333 0.15 20.65 -20.30
C ARG A 333 0.53 19.22 -20.67
N GLN A 334 1.79 19.07 -21.06
CA GLN A 334 2.42 17.85 -21.56
C GLN A 334 2.30 16.70 -20.54
N GLN A 335 1.72 15.58 -20.96
CA GLN A 335 1.83 14.32 -20.25
C GLN A 335 3.17 13.66 -20.60
N HIS A 336 3.91 13.27 -19.57
CA HIS A 336 5.11 12.45 -19.66
C HIS A 336 4.76 11.11 -20.33
N ARG A 337 5.39 10.85 -21.47
CA ARG A 337 5.34 9.56 -22.16
C ARG A 337 6.19 8.55 -21.42
N THR A 338 5.58 7.51 -20.85
CA THR A 338 6.27 6.25 -20.56
C THR A 338 6.49 5.52 -21.88
N SER A 339 7.75 5.35 -22.27
CA SER A 339 8.12 4.66 -23.51
C SER A 339 8.14 3.15 -23.30
N ALA A 340 7.15 2.44 -23.83
CA ALA A 340 7.25 1.01 -24.09
C ALA A 340 8.06 0.82 -25.39
N ARG A 341 9.33 0.40 -25.28
CA ARG A 341 10.17 0.04 -26.44
C ARG A 341 9.85 -1.39 -26.87
N SER A 342 9.25 -1.56 -28.05
CA SER A 342 9.20 -2.85 -28.75
C SER A 342 10.43 -2.98 -29.66
N ASN A 343 11.32 -3.94 -29.39
CA ASN A 343 12.36 -4.32 -30.35
C ASN A 343 11.78 -5.29 -31.39
N GLY A 344 11.45 -4.77 -32.58
CA GLY A 344 11.10 -5.56 -33.75
C GLY A 344 12.33 -5.77 -34.64
N GLY A 345 12.71 -7.04 -34.83
CA GLY A 345 13.82 -7.45 -35.68
C GLY A 345 13.58 -7.18 -37.18
N THR A 346 14.63 -6.74 -37.86
CA THR A 346 14.69 -6.51 -39.31
C THR A 346 14.60 -7.81 -40.11
N GLN A 347 13.54 -8.00 -40.90
CA GLN A 347 13.54 -8.90 -42.05
C GLN A 347 14.11 -8.17 -43.27
N GLN A 348 15.28 -8.61 -43.77
CA GLN A 348 15.79 -8.17 -45.07
C GLN A 348 15.11 -8.94 -46.20
N GLY A 349 14.55 -8.19 -47.16
CA GLY A 349 13.84 -8.70 -48.32
C GLY A 349 14.74 -9.38 -49.35
N ARG A 350 14.26 -10.49 -49.91
CA ARG A 350 14.85 -11.17 -51.07
C ARG A 350 14.63 -10.34 -52.34
N ARG A 351 15.71 -9.91 -52.99
CA ARG A 351 15.69 -9.32 -54.34
C ARG A 351 15.89 -10.41 -55.39
N TRP A 352 15.01 -10.43 -56.39
CA TRP A 352 15.07 -11.28 -57.57
C TRP A 352 16.18 -10.86 -58.53
N HIS A 353 17.06 -11.78 -58.94
CA HIS A 353 18.01 -11.59 -60.05
C HIS A 353 17.50 -12.31 -61.31
N ARG A 354 17.30 -11.57 -62.41
CA ARG A 354 17.20 -12.10 -63.78
C ARG A 354 18.61 -12.25 -64.39
N PRO A 355 18.93 -13.33 -65.11
CA PRO A 355 20.18 -13.44 -65.85
C PRO A 355 20.09 -12.81 -67.25
N ARG A 356 21.12 -12.05 -67.65
CA ARG A 356 21.35 -11.61 -69.03
C ARG A 356 22.24 -12.64 -69.75
N ARG A 357 21.80 -13.05 -70.94
CA ARG A 357 22.59 -13.76 -71.96
C ARG A 357 23.54 -12.77 -72.66
N GLN A 358 24.77 -13.19 -72.91
CA GLN A 358 25.62 -12.87 -74.08
C GLN A 358 26.43 -14.16 -74.34
N GLN A 359 26.18 -14.87 -75.45
CA GLN A 359 26.95 -14.82 -76.71
C GLN A 359 28.43 -15.04 -76.51
#